data_AF-A0A076MU85-F1
#
_entry.id   AF-A0A076MU85-F1
#
_cell.length_a   1.000
_cell.length_b   1.000
_cell.length_c   1.000
_cell.angle_alpha   90.00
_cell.angle_beta   90.00
_cell.angle_gamma   90.00
#
_symmetry.space_group_name_H-M   'P 1'
#
loop_
_entity.id
_entity.type
_entity.pdbx_description
1 polymer ?
#
loop_
_entity_poly.entity_id
_entity_poly.type
_entity_poly.pdbx_seq_one_letter_code
_entity_poly.pdbx_strand_id
1 'polypeptide(L)'
;MTEVTGRVRDTRDAPVPGAAVTLVDSAGQQIARGATGPDGGYRLPAPGRGVHVLIASAPAYRPEAVTLTVGDTAAVLDLVLDSATGLGGVVRSAVTGAPVADATVTLADARGEVVGSYISGQGGEYSFGALPAGTYTLAVNASGYRPSAVAVNMTDATVRRDLELAEAAVIHGTVNVRDLPRPWPRITVSLLDESGDVARRTLAGEDGHYAFHDLEPGTYTVVATSYAPVRKAARVGGGDTRLDVRLT
;
A
#
# COMPACT_ATOMS: atom_id res chain seq x y z
N MET A 1 19.36 -44.29 6.34
CA MET A 1 19.34 -42.82 6.47
C MET A 1 18.18 -42.49 7.37
N THR A 2 18.41 -41.79 8.48
CA THR A 2 17.35 -41.35 9.40
C THR A 2 16.56 -40.21 8.79
N GLU A 3 15.30 -40.13 9.17
CA GLU A 3 14.32 -39.26 8.56
C GLU A 3 13.30 -38.82 9.60
N VAL A 4 12.73 -37.64 9.36
CA VAL A 4 11.62 -37.09 10.13
C VAL A 4 10.41 -37.07 9.20
N THR A 5 9.34 -37.75 9.61
CA THR A 5 8.05 -37.76 8.91
C THR A 5 6.97 -37.21 9.82
N GLY A 6 5.83 -36.88 9.24
CA GLY A 6 4.68 -36.40 10.00
C GLY A 6 3.68 -35.70 9.11
N ARG A 7 2.73 -35.03 9.74
CA ARG A 7 1.71 -34.21 9.09
C ARG A 7 1.69 -32.80 9.65
N VAL A 8 1.37 -31.84 8.80
CA VAL A 8 1.01 -30.48 9.19
C VAL A 8 -0.49 -30.32 9.04
N ARG A 9 -1.15 -29.92 10.12
CA ARG A 9 -2.60 -29.68 10.19
C ARG A 9 -2.90 -28.34 10.85
N ASP A 10 -4.12 -27.83 10.67
CA ASP A 10 -4.59 -26.65 11.40
C ASP A 10 -5.24 -27.02 12.75
N THR A 11 -5.66 -26.02 13.52
CA THR A 11 -6.35 -26.20 14.82
C THR A 11 -7.73 -26.86 14.71
N ARG A 12 -8.26 -27.03 13.49
CA ARG A 12 -9.51 -27.75 13.18
C ARG A 12 -9.24 -29.15 12.63
N ASP A 13 -7.99 -29.62 12.71
CA ASP A 13 -7.53 -30.92 12.24
C ASP A 13 -7.54 -31.08 10.70
N ALA A 14 -7.66 -29.98 9.95
CA ALA A 14 -7.58 -29.99 8.50
C ALA A 14 -6.11 -30.04 8.02
N PRO A 15 -5.76 -30.83 7.01
CA PRO A 15 -4.40 -30.89 6.49
C PRO A 15 -3.99 -29.55 5.86
N VAL A 16 -2.74 -29.13 6.06
CA VAL A 16 -2.18 -27.92 5.45
C VAL A 16 -1.22 -28.31 4.31
N PRO A 17 -1.69 -28.36 3.05
CA PRO A 17 -0.85 -28.70 1.90
C PRO A 17 0.08 -27.54 1.50
N GLY A 18 1.25 -27.86 0.95
CA GLY A 18 2.24 -26.88 0.50
C GLY A 18 2.93 -26.09 1.62
N ALA A 19 2.75 -26.46 2.89
CA ALA A 19 3.47 -25.88 4.01
C ALA A 19 4.97 -26.18 3.87
N ALA A 20 5.81 -25.15 3.94
CA ALA A 20 7.25 -25.32 3.95
C ALA A 20 7.69 -25.88 5.31
N VAL A 21 8.34 -27.04 5.31
CA VAL A 21 8.87 -27.70 6.51
C VAL A 21 10.39 -27.70 6.43
N THR A 22 11.05 -27.16 7.46
CA THR A 22 12.49 -27.00 7.54
C THR A 22 13.00 -27.67 8.80
N LEU A 23 14.01 -28.52 8.67
CA LEU A 23 14.74 -29.11 9.79
C LEU A 23 16.06 -28.37 9.95
N VAL A 24 16.30 -27.81 11.14
CA VAL A 24 17.56 -27.17 11.50
C VAL A 24 18.21 -27.89 12.68
N ASP A 25 19.54 -27.87 12.76
CA ASP A 25 20.27 -28.39 13.91
C ASP A 25 20.30 -27.39 15.08
N SER A 26 20.89 -27.82 16.21
CA SER A 26 21.06 -26.96 17.40
C SER A 26 21.92 -25.70 17.19
N ALA A 27 22.70 -25.63 16.10
CA ALA A 27 23.47 -24.44 15.72
C ALA A 27 22.67 -23.51 14.79
N GLY A 28 21.44 -23.88 14.43
CA GLY A 28 20.58 -23.14 13.50
C GLY A 28 20.88 -23.40 12.02
N GLN A 29 21.76 -24.37 11.71
CA GLN A 29 22.07 -24.70 10.33
C GLN A 29 20.91 -25.52 9.73
N GLN A 30 20.45 -25.13 8.54
CA GLN A 30 19.47 -25.92 7.81
C GLN A 30 20.07 -27.27 7.38
N ILE A 31 19.42 -28.35 7.82
CA ILE A 31 19.76 -29.72 7.47
C ILE A 31 18.95 -30.18 6.26
N ALA A 32 17.65 -29.91 6.29
CA ALA A 32 16.74 -30.31 5.23
C ALA A 32 15.56 -29.34 5.11
N ARG A 33 14.96 -29.31 3.92
CA ARG A 33 13.75 -28.53 3.66
C ARG A 33 12.89 -29.26 2.63
N GLY A 34 11.57 -29.16 2.80
CA GLY A 34 10.57 -29.74 1.92
C GLY A 34 9.25 -29.01 2.04
N ALA A 35 8.23 -29.53 1.37
CA ALA A 35 6.87 -29.03 1.45
C ALA A 35 5.89 -30.19 1.73
N THR A 36 4.77 -29.91 2.39
CA THR A 36 3.73 -30.91 2.63
C THR A 36 2.95 -31.24 1.36
N GLY A 37 2.53 -32.51 1.25
CA GLY A 37 1.64 -32.99 0.20
C GLY A 37 0.17 -32.60 0.41
N PRO A 38 -0.74 -33.02 -0.49
CA PRO A 38 -2.18 -32.74 -0.42
C PRO A 38 -2.86 -33.21 0.88
N ASP A 39 -2.32 -34.24 1.53
CA ASP A 39 -2.80 -34.79 2.80
C ASP A 39 -2.11 -34.16 4.02
N GLY A 40 -1.31 -33.10 3.82
CA GLY A 40 -0.52 -32.45 4.86
C GLY A 40 0.73 -33.23 5.26
N GLY A 41 0.99 -34.40 4.67
CA GLY A 41 2.15 -35.23 4.99
C GLY A 41 3.47 -34.65 4.50
N TYR A 42 4.55 -34.83 5.27
CA TYR A 42 5.91 -34.48 4.86
C TYR A 42 6.91 -35.58 5.23
N ARG A 43 8.08 -35.53 4.59
CA ARG A 43 9.23 -36.40 4.85
C ARG A 43 10.52 -35.61 4.61
N LEU A 44 11.37 -35.52 5.63
CA LEU A 44 12.66 -34.84 5.54
C LEU A 44 13.81 -35.77 5.94
N PRO A 45 14.94 -35.76 5.21
CA PRO A 45 16.14 -36.43 5.66
C PRO A 45 16.70 -35.76 6.93
N ALA A 46 17.14 -36.56 7.90
CA ALA A 46 17.69 -36.08 9.16
C ALA A 46 19.00 -36.84 9.48
N PRO A 47 20.10 -36.54 8.77
CA PRO A 47 21.39 -37.15 9.03
C PRO A 47 21.95 -36.73 10.40
N GLY A 48 22.33 -37.72 11.21
CA GLY A 48 22.94 -37.50 12.52
C GLY A 48 21.96 -37.58 13.67
N ARG A 49 22.47 -37.99 14.84
CA ARG A 49 21.71 -38.01 16.08
C ARG A 49 21.78 -36.64 16.75
N GLY A 50 20.72 -36.28 17.46
CA GLY A 50 20.75 -35.13 18.36
C GLY A 50 19.48 -34.29 18.30
N VAL A 51 19.58 -33.14 18.96
CA VAL A 51 18.49 -32.17 19.06
C VAL A 51 18.43 -31.36 17.78
N HIS A 52 17.24 -31.34 17.19
CA HIS A 52 16.90 -30.56 16.00
C HIS A 52 15.68 -29.69 16.30
N VAL A 53 15.47 -28.67 15.48
CA VAL A 53 14.23 -27.88 15.47
C VAL A 53 13.55 -28.08 14.12
N LEU A 54 12.28 -28.45 14.17
CA LEU A 54 11.42 -28.58 13.01
C LEU A 54 10.51 -27.36 12.94
N ILE A 55 10.58 -26.64 11.82
CA ILE A 55 9.84 -25.40 11.59
C ILE A 55 8.88 -25.63 10.43
N ALA A 56 7.59 -25.42 10.63
CA ALA A 56 6.60 -25.37 9.54
C ALA A 56 6.05 -23.96 9.36
N SER A 57 5.89 -23.56 8.11
CA SER A 57 5.32 -22.27 7.73
C SER A 57 4.44 -22.43 6.51
N ALA A 58 3.26 -21.82 6.53
CA ALA A 58 2.33 -21.77 5.42
C ALA A 58 1.67 -20.39 5.31
N PRO A 59 1.25 -19.94 4.12
CA PRO A 59 0.47 -18.73 3.97
C PRO A 59 -0.81 -18.77 4.83
N ALA A 60 -1.17 -17.65 5.45
CA ALA A 60 -2.32 -17.53 6.36
C ALA A 60 -2.23 -18.38 7.65
N TYR A 61 -1.04 -18.88 8.01
CA TYR A 61 -0.78 -19.54 9.28
C TYR A 61 0.39 -18.89 10.02
N ARG A 62 0.38 -18.94 11.36
CA ARG A 62 1.56 -18.61 12.16
C ARG A 62 2.59 -19.72 12.02
N PRO A 63 3.88 -19.42 11.76
CA PRO A 63 4.91 -20.44 11.75
C PRO A 63 5.03 -21.12 13.11
N GLU A 64 5.19 -22.42 13.11
CA GLU A 64 5.37 -23.23 14.32
C GLU A 64 6.76 -23.86 14.32
N ALA A 65 7.44 -23.83 15.47
CA ALA A 65 8.77 -24.39 15.64
C ALA A 65 8.80 -25.32 16.86
N VAL A 66 9.07 -26.61 16.62
CA VAL A 66 9.09 -27.64 17.67
C VAL A 66 10.46 -28.30 17.72
N THR A 67 11.01 -28.44 18.93
CA THR A 67 12.27 -29.15 19.15
C THR A 67 12.02 -30.66 19.24
N LEU A 68 12.80 -31.45 18.51
CA LEU A 68 12.76 -32.92 18.56
C LEU A 68 14.16 -33.53 18.66
N THR A 69 14.25 -34.70 19.28
CA THR A 69 15.50 -35.48 19.32
C THR A 69 15.44 -36.60 18.29
N VAL A 70 16.35 -36.57 17.32
CA VAL A 70 16.47 -37.62 16.31
C VAL A 70 17.49 -38.65 16.79
N GLY A 71 17.06 -39.92 16.85
CA GLY A 71 17.88 -41.08 17.23
C GLY A 71 18.36 -41.87 16.01
N ASP A 72 18.43 -43.20 16.14
CA ASP A 72 18.78 -44.10 15.01
C ASP A 72 17.61 -44.52 14.14
N THR A 73 16.39 -44.31 14.63
CA THR A 73 15.15 -44.68 13.95
C THR A 73 14.48 -43.43 13.38
N ALA A 74 13.61 -43.62 12.40
CA ALA A 74 12.76 -42.55 11.90
C ALA A 74 11.97 -41.91 13.06
N ALA A 75 11.93 -40.58 13.09
CA ALA A 75 11.13 -39.82 14.04
C ALA A 75 9.82 -39.40 13.36
N VAL A 76 8.71 -39.50 14.09
CA VAL A 76 7.41 -39.03 13.63
C VAL A 76 6.99 -37.86 14.52
N LEU A 77 6.67 -36.72 13.92
CA LEU A 77 6.20 -35.54 14.64
C LEU A 77 5.13 -34.83 13.81
N ASP A 78 3.94 -34.66 14.37
CA ASP A 78 2.92 -33.83 13.72
C ASP A 78 3.03 -32.38 14.22
N LEU A 79 2.80 -31.44 13.31
CA LEU A 79 2.77 -30.00 13.61
C LEU A 79 1.35 -29.49 13.45
N VAL A 80 0.93 -28.64 14.39
CA VAL A 80 -0.35 -27.92 14.31
C VAL A 80 -0.02 -26.46 14.06
N LEU A 81 -0.48 -25.92 12.93
CA LEU A 81 -0.37 -24.51 12.63
C LEU A 81 -1.63 -23.78 13.08
N ASP A 82 -1.46 -22.72 13.87
CA ASP A 82 -2.56 -21.83 14.16
C ASP A 82 -2.84 -20.91 12.98
N SER A 83 -4.12 -20.64 12.74
CA SER A 83 -4.51 -19.70 11.69
C SER A 83 -3.94 -18.34 12.02
N ALA A 84 -3.20 -17.73 11.09
CA ALA A 84 -2.86 -16.33 11.23
C ALA A 84 -4.15 -15.54 11.04
N THR A 85 -4.51 -14.73 12.05
CA THR A 85 -5.54 -13.69 11.93
C THR A 85 -5.11 -12.68 10.87
N GLY A 86 -5.49 -12.95 9.62
CA GLY A 86 -5.11 -12.11 8.48
C GLY A 86 -6.20 -11.12 8.14
N LEU A 87 -5.81 -10.04 7.47
CA LEU A 87 -6.75 -9.13 6.83
C LEU A 87 -6.48 -9.13 5.34
N GLY A 88 -7.50 -9.38 4.52
CA GLY A 88 -7.35 -9.32 3.08
C GLY A 88 -8.63 -8.96 2.36
N GLY A 89 -8.52 -8.69 1.08
CA GLY A 89 -9.66 -8.33 0.25
C GLY A 89 -9.22 -7.95 -1.15
N VAL A 90 -10.10 -7.26 -1.86
CA VAL A 90 -9.79 -6.67 -3.17
C VAL A 90 -10.10 -5.18 -3.18
N VAL A 91 -9.29 -4.42 -3.90
CA VAL A 91 -9.54 -3.02 -4.24
C VAL A 91 -10.28 -2.96 -5.57
N ARG A 92 -11.40 -2.23 -5.62
CA ARG A 92 -12.24 -2.10 -6.82
C ARG A 92 -12.63 -0.65 -7.07
N SER A 93 -12.88 -0.32 -8.34
CA SER A 93 -13.56 0.93 -8.70
C SER A 93 -15.00 0.88 -8.18
N ALA A 94 -15.41 1.92 -7.46
CA ALA A 94 -16.77 2.07 -6.94
C ALA A 94 -17.81 2.20 -8.08
N VAL A 95 -17.39 2.64 -9.26
CA VAL A 95 -18.27 2.88 -10.42
C VAL A 95 -18.37 1.63 -11.28
N THR A 96 -17.23 1.07 -11.69
CA THR A 96 -17.21 -0.03 -12.66
C THR A 96 -17.17 -1.41 -12.01
N GLY A 97 -16.84 -1.50 -10.71
CA GLY A 97 -16.60 -2.76 -10.00
C GLY A 97 -15.32 -3.49 -10.43
N ALA A 98 -14.57 -2.92 -11.38
CA ALA A 98 -13.32 -3.48 -11.90
C ALA A 98 -12.22 -3.45 -10.82
N PRO A 99 -11.32 -4.46 -10.80
CA PRO A 99 -10.21 -4.48 -9.87
C PRO A 99 -9.24 -3.31 -10.13
N VAL A 100 -8.69 -2.76 -9.06
CA VAL A 100 -7.67 -1.70 -9.12
C VAL A 100 -6.33 -2.29 -8.71
N ALA A 101 -5.45 -2.48 -9.69
CA ALA A 101 -4.06 -2.90 -9.48
C ALA A 101 -3.19 -1.71 -9.06
N ASP A 102 -2.02 -2.01 -8.48
CA ASP A 102 -1.01 -1.03 -8.07
C ASP A 102 -1.52 0.01 -7.05
N ALA A 103 -2.63 -0.28 -6.38
CA ALA A 103 -3.14 0.54 -5.28
C ALA A 103 -2.30 0.27 -4.03
N THR A 104 -1.81 1.34 -3.40
CA THR A 104 -1.12 1.23 -2.11
C THR A 104 -2.14 1.17 -0.98
N VAL A 105 -2.23 0.01 -0.34
CA VAL A 105 -3.06 -0.24 0.84
C VAL A 105 -2.17 -0.18 2.08
N THR A 106 -2.43 0.78 2.97
CA THR A 106 -1.72 0.99 4.23
C THR A 106 -2.62 0.60 5.39
N LEU A 107 -2.10 -0.16 6.33
CA LEU A 107 -2.77 -0.53 7.55
C LEU A 107 -2.15 0.24 8.72
N ALA A 108 -2.98 0.99 9.44
CA ALA A 108 -2.58 1.71 10.65
C ALA A 108 -3.36 1.21 11.88
N ASP A 109 -2.72 1.19 13.05
CA ASP A 109 -3.37 0.85 14.31
C ASP A 109 -4.21 2.01 14.88
N ALA A 110 -4.83 1.81 16.05
CA ALA A 110 -5.64 2.82 16.71
C ALA A 110 -4.87 4.09 17.16
N ARG A 111 -3.53 4.05 17.18
CA ARG A 111 -2.67 5.21 17.46
C ARG A 111 -2.27 5.97 16.20
N GLY A 112 -2.64 5.45 15.03
CA GLY A 112 -2.24 5.99 13.72
C GLY A 112 -0.87 5.50 13.26
N GLU A 113 -0.25 4.55 13.97
CA GLU A 113 1.03 3.98 13.57
C GLU A 113 0.84 2.99 12.43
N VAL A 114 1.67 3.11 11.39
CA VAL A 114 1.61 2.20 10.24
C VAL A 114 2.19 0.85 10.64
N VAL A 115 1.33 -0.17 10.66
CA VAL A 115 1.72 -1.56 10.97
C VAL A 115 2.05 -2.37 9.72
N GLY A 116 1.63 -1.91 8.53
CA GLY A 116 1.96 -2.55 7.27
C GLY A 116 1.53 -1.76 6.05
N SER A 117 2.13 -2.08 4.91
CA SER A 117 1.72 -1.58 3.59
C SER A 117 1.80 -2.71 2.56
N TYR A 118 0.86 -2.70 1.61
CA TYR A 118 0.72 -3.70 0.55
C TYR A 118 0.35 -3.01 -0.76
N ILE A 119 0.91 -3.46 -1.89
CA ILE A 119 0.52 -2.99 -3.22
C ILE A 119 -0.42 -4.02 -3.84
N SER A 120 -1.63 -3.61 -4.22
CA SER A 120 -2.62 -4.54 -4.78
C SER A 120 -2.14 -5.19 -6.08
N GLY A 121 -2.43 -6.48 -6.22
CA GLY A 121 -2.08 -7.24 -7.43
C GLY A 121 -3.01 -6.93 -8.61
N GLN A 122 -2.82 -7.66 -9.71
CA GLN A 122 -3.57 -7.43 -10.97
C GLN A 122 -5.07 -7.71 -10.84
N GLY A 123 -5.47 -8.59 -9.91
CA GLY A 123 -6.88 -8.81 -9.55
C GLY A 123 -7.40 -7.87 -8.46
N GLY A 124 -6.62 -6.84 -8.09
CA GLY A 124 -6.91 -5.91 -7.01
C GLY A 124 -6.68 -6.49 -5.61
N GLU A 125 -6.17 -7.71 -5.49
CA GLU A 125 -6.00 -8.42 -4.23
C GLU A 125 -4.93 -7.79 -3.34
N TYR A 126 -5.21 -7.74 -2.04
CA TYR A 126 -4.24 -7.34 -1.01
C TYR A 126 -4.36 -8.24 0.23
N SER A 127 -3.27 -8.33 1.01
CA SER A 127 -3.27 -9.11 2.25
C SER A 127 -2.26 -8.63 3.28
N PHE A 128 -2.65 -8.69 4.54
CA PHE A 128 -1.81 -8.53 5.72
C PHE A 128 -1.84 -9.85 6.50
N GLY A 129 -0.66 -10.33 6.89
CA GLY A 129 -0.49 -11.52 7.72
C GLY A 129 -0.95 -11.31 9.16
N ALA A 130 -0.60 -12.22 10.06
CA ALA A 130 -1.06 -12.25 11.46
C ALA A 130 -1.11 -10.87 12.15
N LEU A 131 -2.32 -10.36 12.38
CA LEU A 131 -2.62 -9.12 13.10
C LEU A 131 -3.22 -9.46 14.47
N PRO A 132 -2.74 -8.85 15.57
CA PRO A 132 -3.42 -8.92 16.85
C PRO A 132 -4.90 -8.49 16.77
N ALA A 133 -5.73 -9.00 17.67
CA ALA A 133 -7.08 -8.49 17.83
C ALA A 133 -7.05 -7.01 18.20
N GLY A 134 -7.92 -6.21 17.59
CA GLY A 134 -7.92 -4.75 17.76
C GLY A 134 -8.56 -4.01 16.59
N THR A 135 -8.68 -2.70 16.73
CA THR A 135 -9.19 -1.83 15.66
C THR A 135 -8.04 -1.26 14.84
N TYR A 136 -8.18 -1.35 13.53
CA TYR A 136 -7.24 -0.85 12.55
C TYR A 136 -7.94 0.04 11.53
N THR A 137 -7.18 0.88 10.84
CA THR A 137 -7.63 1.66 9.69
C THR A 137 -6.91 1.17 8.43
N LEU A 138 -7.66 0.74 7.43
CA LEU A 138 -7.17 0.50 6.07
C LEU A 138 -7.30 1.80 5.28
N ALA A 139 -6.19 2.40 4.90
CA ALA A 139 -6.14 3.51 3.96
C ALA A 139 -5.64 3.01 2.61
N VAL A 140 -6.33 3.34 1.52
CA VAL A 140 -5.94 2.95 0.17
C VAL A 140 -5.82 4.17 -0.72
N ASN A 141 -4.77 4.18 -1.54
CA ASN A 141 -4.50 5.22 -2.52
C ASN A 141 -4.11 4.59 -3.86
N ALA A 142 -4.64 5.12 -4.97
CA ALA A 142 -4.31 4.68 -6.32
C ALA A 142 -4.36 5.86 -7.29
N SER A 143 -3.50 5.85 -8.32
CA SER A 143 -3.49 6.90 -9.33
C SER A 143 -4.82 6.97 -10.09
N GLY A 144 -5.37 8.18 -10.27
CA GLY A 144 -6.67 8.38 -10.90
C GLY A 144 -7.87 8.06 -10.00
N TYR A 145 -7.64 7.77 -8.73
CA TYR A 145 -8.67 7.51 -7.73
C TYR A 145 -8.51 8.40 -6.51
N ARG A 146 -9.61 8.62 -5.81
CA ARG A 146 -9.65 9.30 -4.52
C ARG A 146 -9.13 8.38 -3.42
N PRO A 147 -8.25 8.85 -2.51
CA PRO A 147 -7.90 8.07 -1.33
C PRO A 147 -9.15 7.71 -0.51
N SER A 148 -9.18 6.50 0.03
CA SER A 148 -10.28 6.01 0.88
C SER A 148 -9.72 5.39 2.14
N ALA A 149 -10.42 5.55 3.27
CA ALA A 149 -10.02 4.97 4.54
C ALA A 149 -11.22 4.34 5.25
N VAL A 150 -11.05 3.11 5.74
CA VAL A 150 -12.11 2.38 6.45
C VAL A 150 -11.56 1.74 7.72
N ALA A 151 -12.34 1.80 8.80
CA ALA A 151 -12.02 1.07 10.01
C ALA A 151 -12.36 -0.42 9.87
N VAL A 152 -11.51 -1.27 10.43
CA VAL A 152 -11.68 -2.73 10.48
C VAL A 152 -11.38 -3.21 11.89
N ASN A 153 -12.24 -4.09 12.41
CA ASN A 153 -12.03 -4.75 13.69
C ASN A 153 -11.49 -6.16 13.45
N MET A 154 -10.26 -6.39 13.90
CA MET A 154 -9.63 -7.70 13.89
C MET A 154 -10.09 -8.51 15.11
N THR A 155 -10.51 -9.73 14.85
CA THR A 155 -10.85 -10.76 15.85
C THR A 155 -9.90 -11.94 15.69
N ASP A 156 -10.16 -13.05 16.41
CA ASP A 156 -9.38 -14.29 16.31
C ASP A 156 -9.64 -15.09 15.01
N ALA A 157 -10.25 -14.46 14.00
CA ALA A 157 -10.50 -15.02 12.68
C ALA A 157 -9.95 -14.12 11.57
N THR A 158 -9.67 -14.71 10.41
CA THR A 158 -9.31 -13.96 9.21
C THR A 158 -10.46 -13.07 8.77
N VAL A 159 -10.19 -11.78 8.59
CA VAL A 159 -11.17 -10.79 8.18
C VAL A 159 -11.04 -10.53 6.67
N ARG A 160 -12.16 -10.58 5.96
CA ARG A 160 -12.24 -10.12 4.57
C ARG A 160 -12.85 -8.73 4.51
N ARG A 161 -12.14 -7.78 3.90
CA ARG A 161 -12.65 -6.41 3.67
C ARG A 161 -12.31 -5.94 2.26
N ASP A 162 -13.32 -5.79 1.41
CA ASP A 162 -13.12 -5.19 0.10
C ASP A 162 -13.11 -3.66 0.22
N LEU A 163 -12.30 -3.00 -0.60
CA LEU A 163 -12.11 -1.55 -0.61
C LEU A 163 -12.59 -0.98 -1.93
N GLU A 164 -13.41 0.06 -1.87
CA GLU A 164 -13.94 0.74 -3.05
C GLU A 164 -13.31 2.12 -3.18
N LEU A 165 -12.88 2.43 -4.41
CA LEU A 165 -12.27 3.69 -4.78
C LEU A 165 -13.14 4.42 -5.79
N ALA A 166 -13.51 5.67 -5.49
CA ALA A 166 -14.15 6.55 -6.45
C ALA A 166 -13.08 7.18 -7.38
N GLU A 167 -13.39 7.31 -8.66
CA GLU A 167 -12.49 7.94 -9.63
C GLU A 167 -12.27 9.42 -9.29
N ALA A 168 -11.04 9.89 -9.48
CA ALA A 168 -10.68 11.28 -9.34
C ALA A 168 -10.97 12.02 -10.66
N ALA A 169 -11.76 13.10 -10.59
CA ALA A 169 -11.91 13.98 -11.74
C ALA A 169 -10.67 14.86 -11.93
N VAL A 170 -10.35 15.16 -13.18
CA VAL A 170 -9.25 16.05 -13.55
C VAL A 170 -9.79 17.17 -14.44
N ILE A 171 -9.46 18.42 -14.11
CA ILE A 171 -9.68 19.57 -14.99
C ILE A 171 -8.31 20.04 -15.45
N HIS A 172 -8.08 20.03 -16.76
CA HIS A 172 -6.85 20.55 -17.34
C HIS A 172 -7.16 21.38 -18.58
N GLY A 173 -6.24 22.28 -18.93
CA GLY A 173 -6.40 23.14 -20.09
C GLY A 173 -5.15 23.94 -20.39
N THR A 174 -5.30 24.84 -21.35
CA THR A 174 -4.31 25.86 -21.66
C THR A 174 -4.93 27.23 -21.43
N VAL A 175 -4.18 28.10 -20.77
CA VAL A 175 -4.45 29.54 -20.85
C VAL A 175 -3.89 29.99 -22.20
N ASN A 176 -4.66 30.75 -22.97
CA ASN A 176 -4.17 31.41 -24.18
C ASN A 176 -4.47 32.91 -24.06
N VAL A 177 -3.43 33.72 -23.92
CA VAL A 177 -3.58 35.16 -23.82
C VAL A 177 -3.15 35.79 -25.14
N ARG A 178 -4.12 36.21 -25.95
CA ARG A 178 -3.89 36.77 -27.29
C ARG A 178 -3.02 38.03 -27.29
N ASP A 179 -2.97 38.75 -26.16
CA ASP A 179 -2.38 40.08 -26.06
C ASP A 179 -1.20 40.18 -25.06
N LEU A 180 -0.74 39.06 -24.48
CA LEU A 180 0.45 39.06 -23.60
C LEU A 180 1.71 38.55 -24.33
N PRO A 181 2.81 39.32 -24.36
CA PRO A 181 4.07 38.85 -24.91
C PRO A 181 4.61 37.69 -24.09
N ARG A 182 5.28 36.74 -24.76
CA ARG A 182 6.00 35.64 -24.10
C ARG A 182 7.37 36.11 -23.61
N PRO A 183 7.88 35.59 -22.48
CA PRO A 183 7.20 34.67 -21.55
C PRO A 183 6.09 35.38 -20.79
N TRP A 184 4.98 34.68 -20.53
CA TRP A 184 3.84 35.29 -19.86
C TRP A 184 4.19 35.74 -18.44
N PRO A 185 3.63 36.87 -17.96
CA PRO A 185 3.61 37.18 -16.54
C PRO A 185 2.97 36.03 -15.74
N ARG A 186 3.27 35.89 -14.44
CA ARG A 186 2.75 34.79 -13.61
C ARG A 186 1.22 34.74 -13.69
N ILE A 187 0.70 33.71 -14.34
CA ILE A 187 -0.74 33.46 -14.46
C ILE A 187 -1.14 32.50 -13.35
N THR A 188 -2.03 32.95 -12.48
CA THR A 188 -2.67 32.11 -11.46
C THR A 188 -4.03 31.66 -11.98
N VAL A 189 -4.22 30.35 -12.06
CA VAL A 189 -5.50 29.72 -12.38
C VAL A 189 -6.17 29.30 -11.08
N SER A 190 -7.38 29.79 -10.83
CA SER A 190 -8.21 29.44 -9.69
C SER A 190 -9.37 28.57 -10.15
N LEU A 191 -9.65 27.50 -9.40
CA LEU A 191 -10.81 26.65 -9.55
C LEU A 191 -11.81 27.01 -8.45
N LEU A 192 -13.00 27.44 -8.84
CA LEU A 192 -14.10 27.81 -7.95
C LEU A 192 -15.13 26.68 -7.95
N ASP A 193 -15.69 26.38 -6.78
CA ASP A 193 -16.81 25.45 -6.63
C ASP A 193 -18.15 26.09 -7.07
N GLU A 194 -19.25 25.34 -6.93
CA GLU A 194 -20.59 25.78 -7.30
C GLU A 194 -21.07 27.00 -6.49
N SER A 195 -20.55 27.20 -5.27
CA SER A 195 -20.87 28.36 -4.43
C SER A 195 -20.07 29.60 -4.83
N GLY A 196 -19.09 29.45 -5.74
CA GLY A 196 -18.16 30.51 -6.14
C GLY A 196 -16.94 30.64 -5.23
N ASP A 197 -16.78 29.74 -4.26
CA ASP A 197 -15.62 29.73 -3.36
C ASP A 197 -14.42 29.07 -4.03
N VAL A 198 -13.21 29.53 -3.70
CA VAL A 198 -12.01 29.00 -4.36
C VAL A 198 -11.61 27.66 -3.75
N ALA A 199 -11.96 26.59 -4.46
CA ALA A 199 -11.60 25.22 -4.12
C ALA A 199 -10.10 24.94 -4.29
N ARG A 200 -9.46 25.47 -5.34
CA ARG A 200 -8.03 25.23 -5.60
C ARG A 200 -7.38 26.34 -6.43
N ARG A 201 -6.05 26.47 -6.36
CA ARG A 201 -5.26 27.36 -7.21
C ARG A 201 -4.01 26.68 -7.73
N THR A 202 -3.62 27.01 -8.96
CA THR A 202 -2.36 26.58 -9.57
C THR A 202 -1.77 27.70 -10.43
N LEU A 203 -0.53 27.54 -10.88
CA LEU A 203 0.09 28.42 -11.85
C LEU A 203 0.03 27.77 -13.24
N ALA A 204 -0.24 28.58 -14.26
CA ALA A 204 -0.04 28.10 -15.63
C ALA A 204 1.46 27.95 -15.91
N GLY A 205 1.83 26.88 -16.62
CA GLY A 205 3.18 26.68 -17.13
C GLY A 205 3.59 27.74 -18.16
N GLU A 206 4.87 27.73 -18.55
CA GLU A 206 5.41 28.68 -19.55
C GLU A 206 4.78 28.53 -20.94
N ASP A 207 4.28 27.34 -21.24
CA ASP A 207 3.53 26.97 -22.44
C ASP A 207 2.01 27.25 -22.30
N GLY A 208 1.56 27.58 -21.09
CA GLY A 208 0.18 27.89 -20.75
C GLY A 208 -0.62 26.76 -20.16
N HIS A 209 -0.06 25.56 -20.03
CA HIS A 209 -0.79 24.42 -19.51
C HIS A 209 -1.06 24.55 -18.00
N TYR A 210 -2.23 24.08 -17.56
CA TYR A 210 -2.57 23.94 -16.15
C TYR A 210 -3.42 22.68 -15.94
N ALA A 211 -3.38 22.13 -14.73
CA ALA A 211 -4.20 21.00 -14.33
C ALA A 211 -4.57 21.07 -12.83
N PHE A 212 -5.75 20.54 -12.52
CA PHE A 212 -6.26 20.26 -11.20
C PHE A 212 -6.64 18.78 -11.14
N HIS A 213 -5.96 18.04 -10.27
CA HIS A 213 -6.19 16.61 -10.07
C HIS A 213 -7.05 16.37 -8.83
N ASP A 214 -7.54 15.14 -8.64
CA ASP A 214 -8.24 14.70 -7.43
C ASP A 214 -9.48 15.54 -7.10
N LEU A 215 -10.27 15.90 -8.11
CA LEU A 215 -11.48 16.72 -7.97
C LEU A 215 -12.73 15.88 -7.74
N GLU A 216 -13.69 16.44 -6.99
CA GLU A 216 -14.98 15.79 -6.76
C GLU A 216 -15.84 15.95 -8.01
N PRO A 217 -16.64 14.95 -8.40
CA PRO A 217 -17.65 15.17 -9.43
C PRO A 217 -18.54 16.36 -9.02
N GLY A 218 -18.63 17.36 -9.88
CA GLY A 218 -19.34 18.58 -9.57
C GLY A 218 -19.13 19.64 -10.63
N THR A 219 -19.84 20.76 -10.46
CA THR A 219 -19.68 21.92 -11.33
C THR A 219 -18.59 22.83 -10.76
N TYR A 220 -17.61 23.17 -11.60
CA TYR A 220 -16.56 24.12 -11.23
C TYR A 220 -16.43 25.22 -12.28
N THR A 221 -16.01 26.40 -11.82
CA THR A 221 -15.64 27.52 -12.69
C THR A 221 -14.13 27.72 -12.65
N VAL A 222 -13.49 27.81 -13.81
CA VAL A 222 -12.05 28.11 -13.91
C VAL A 222 -11.84 29.60 -14.20
N VAL A 223 -11.05 30.27 -13.36
CA VAL A 223 -10.72 31.70 -13.50
C VAL A 223 -9.22 31.86 -13.62
N ALA A 224 -8.74 32.45 -14.72
CA ALA A 224 -7.33 32.80 -14.89
C ALA A 224 -7.12 34.29 -14.55
N THR A 225 -6.13 34.58 -13.71
CA THR A 225 -5.72 35.93 -13.34
C THR A 225 -4.24 36.09 -13.62
N SER A 226 -3.85 37.25 -14.16
CA SER A 226 -2.45 37.57 -14.43
C SER A 226 -2.09 38.88 -13.76
N TYR A 227 -0.92 38.92 -13.13
CA TYR A 227 -0.31 40.16 -12.65
C TYR A 227 0.89 40.49 -13.54
N ALA A 228 0.79 41.55 -14.34
CA ALA A 228 1.94 42.07 -15.08
C ALA A 228 2.88 42.82 -14.10
N PRO A 229 4.14 42.38 -13.90
CA PRO A 229 5.06 43.08 -13.01
C PRO A 229 5.51 44.39 -13.64
N VAL A 230 5.34 45.52 -12.93
CA VAL A 230 5.91 46.80 -13.35
C VAL A 230 7.38 46.85 -12.98
N ARG A 231 8.26 46.98 -13.99
CA ARG A 231 9.71 47.07 -13.81
C ARG A 231 10.20 48.45 -14.22
N LYS A 232 11.08 49.05 -13.42
CA LYS A 232 11.78 50.30 -13.75
C LYS A 232 13.25 50.11 -13.38
N ALA A 233 14.15 50.32 -14.34
CA ALA A 233 15.59 50.21 -14.09
C ALA A 233 16.16 51.58 -13.70
N ALA A 234 17.10 51.60 -12.76
CA ALA A 234 17.89 52.78 -12.41
C ALA A 234 19.38 52.43 -12.41
N ARG A 235 20.21 53.35 -12.91
CA ARG A 235 21.67 53.26 -12.82
C ARG A 235 22.12 54.21 -11.72
N VAL A 236 22.75 53.67 -10.68
CA VAL A 236 23.18 54.42 -9.49
C VAL A 236 24.66 54.76 -9.61
N GLY A 237 25.02 56.03 -9.37
CA GLY A 237 26.40 56.52 -9.24
C GLY A 237 26.69 57.00 -7.81
N GLY A 238 27.70 57.85 -7.61
CA GLY A 238 27.91 58.53 -6.33
C GLY A 238 26.85 59.63 -6.12
N GLY A 239 26.00 59.48 -5.09
CA GLY A 239 24.90 60.40 -4.77
C GLY A 239 23.57 59.67 -4.57
N ASP A 240 22.51 60.42 -4.23
CA ASP A 240 21.19 59.84 -3.96
C ASP A 240 20.38 59.62 -5.25
N THR A 241 19.75 58.45 -5.39
CA THR A 241 18.94 58.08 -6.57
C THR A 241 17.55 57.67 -6.14
N ARG A 242 16.53 58.42 -6.57
CA ARG A 242 15.11 58.13 -6.29
C ARG A 242 14.42 57.51 -7.51
N LEU A 243 13.69 56.42 -7.29
CA LEU A 243 12.93 55.71 -8.33
C LEU A 243 11.52 55.34 -7.85
N ASP A 244 10.51 56.01 -8.40
CA ASP A 244 9.10 55.69 -8.14
C ASP A 244 8.54 54.71 -9.20
N VAL A 245 7.79 53.70 -8.74
CA VAL A 245 7.12 52.67 -9.55
C VAL A 245 5.62 52.69 -9.25
N ARG A 246 4.75 52.51 -10.26
CA ARG A 246 3.29 52.48 -10.12
C ARG A 246 2.72 51.24 -10.80
N LEU A 247 1.74 50.59 -10.17
CA LEU A 247 0.98 49.47 -10.76
C LEU A 247 -0.06 50.02 -11.75
N THR A 248 -0.32 49.28 -12.84
CA THR A 248 -1.42 49.52 -13.80
C THR A 248 -2.42 48.39 -13.74
#